data_AF-A0A255IK51-F1
#
_entry.id   AF-A0A255IK51-F1
#
_cell.length_a   1.000
_cell.length_b   1.000
_cell.length_c   1.000
_cell.angle_alpha   90.00
_cell.angle_beta   90.00
_cell.angle_gamma   90.00
#
_symmetry.space_group_name_H-M   'P 1'
#
loop_
_entity.id
_entity.type
_entity.pdbx_description
1 polymer ?
#
loop_
_entity_poly.entity_id
_entity_poly.type
_entity_poly.pdbx_seq_one_letter_code
_entity_poly.pdbx_strand_id
1 'polypeptide(L)'
;MDIKEILQQNVFVVVGDTRKEEKYAYKIKKELLENGYKVYAVGKELDSINEIDEPIDIIDLCINPVRGLQLIKECTKEYKAIVIQPGAESEELLAYLQANDLPYIEGCVLVGLKLYSKNKK
;
A
#
# COMPACT_ATOMS: atom_id res chain seq x y z
N MET A 1 -2.25 -13.67 5.01
CA MET A 1 -2.24 -12.40 5.76
C MET A 1 -3.64 -11.82 5.67
N ASP A 2 -4.13 -11.13 6.70
CA ASP A 2 -5.38 -10.38 6.67
C ASP A 2 -5.16 -8.89 7.01
N ILE A 3 -6.20 -8.07 6.91
CA ILE A 3 -6.08 -6.62 7.16
C ILE A 3 -5.64 -6.30 8.60
N LYS A 4 -5.95 -7.17 9.57
CA LYS A 4 -5.55 -6.97 10.97
C LYS A 4 -4.05 -7.22 11.13
N GLU A 5 -3.52 -8.24 10.46
CA GLU A 5 -2.08 -8.56 10.41
C GLU A 5 -1.27 -7.49 9.66
N ILE A 6 -1.81 -6.96 8.56
CA ILE A 6 -1.24 -5.81 7.83
C ILE A 6 -1.06 -4.63 8.78
N LEU A 7 -2.08 -4.31 9.57
CA LEU A 7 -2.03 -3.18 10.49
C LEU A 7 -1.14 -3.42 11.72
N GLN A 8 -0.62 -4.63 11.94
CA GLN A 8 0.44 -4.81 12.94
C GLN A 8 1.81 -4.31 12.45
N GLN A 9 2.00 -4.15 11.13
CA GLN A 9 3.23 -3.61 10.55
C GLN A 9 3.40 -2.11 10.82
N ASN A 10 4.52 -1.52 10.41
CA ASN A 10 4.86 -0.13 10.73
C ASN A 10 5.24 0.73 9.52
N VAL A 11 5.94 0.18 8.52
CA VAL A 11 6.43 0.94 7.36
C VAL A 11 5.55 0.68 6.13
N PHE A 12 4.79 1.69 5.74
CA PHE A 12 3.85 1.63 4.61
C PHE A 12 4.34 2.48 3.44
N VAL A 13 4.11 1.98 2.23
CA VAL A 13 4.23 2.75 0.98
C VAL A 13 2.84 2.87 0.39
N VAL A 14 2.29 4.08 0.38
CA VAL A 14 1.00 4.38 -0.25
C VAL A 14 1.24 4.80 -1.69
N VAL A 15 0.79 3.97 -2.63
CA VAL A 15 0.95 4.21 -4.06
C VAL A 15 -0.33 4.82 -4.61
N GLY A 16 -0.25 6.04 -5.15
CA GLY A 16 -1.42 6.72 -5.71
C GLY A 16 -1.29 8.24 -5.76
N ASP A 17 -2.42 8.92 -5.93
CA ASP A 17 -2.46 10.39 -5.85
C ASP A 17 -2.62 10.83 -4.39
N THR A 18 -1.48 11.02 -3.74
CA THR A 18 -1.36 11.37 -2.31
C THR A 18 -1.31 12.88 -2.06
N ARG A 19 -1.54 13.71 -3.07
CA ARG A 19 -1.52 15.20 -2.94
C ARG A 19 -2.92 15.82 -2.90
N LYS A 20 -3.94 15.08 -3.33
CA LYS A 20 -5.31 15.55 -3.49
C LYS A 20 -6.21 15.00 -2.39
N GLU A 21 -6.75 15.86 -1.53
CA GLU A 21 -7.50 15.43 -0.35
C GLU A 21 -8.75 14.60 -0.65
N GLU A 22 -9.34 14.82 -1.82
CA GLU A 22 -10.50 14.07 -2.28
C GLU A 22 -10.17 12.60 -2.61
N LYS A 23 -8.89 12.28 -2.89
CA LYS A 23 -8.44 10.95 -3.29
C LYS A 23 -8.24 10.03 -2.10
N TYR A 24 -8.55 8.74 -2.30
CA TYR A 24 -8.39 7.73 -1.25
C TYR A 24 -6.92 7.53 -0.85
N ALA A 25 -5.99 7.56 -1.79
CA ALA A 25 -4.56 7.48 -1.48
C ALA A 25 -4.10 8.59 -0.50
N TYR A 26 -4.58 9.83 -0.67
CA TYR A 26 -4.34 10.89 0.31
C TYR A 26 -4.92 10.55 1.68
N LYS A 27 -6.19 10.12 1.73
CA LYS A 27 -6.86 9.77 3.00
C LYS A 27 -6.15 8.63 3.72
N ILE A 28 -5.72 7.60 3.00
CA ILE A 28 -4.96 6.48 3.56
C ILE A 28 -3.63 6.96 4.13
N LYS A 29 -2.84 7.73 3.35
CA LYS A 29 -1.58 8.31 3.80
C LYS A 29 -1.78 9.11 5.09
N LYS A 30 -2.78 10.00 5.11
CA LYS A 30 -3.10 10.84 6.26
C LYS A 30 -3.46 9.99 7.49
N GLU A 31 -4.40 9.06 7.35
CA GLU A 31 -4.87 8.24 8.47
C GLU A 31 -3.75 7.35 9.03
N LEU A 32 -2.91 6.77 8.18
CA LEU A 32 -1.74 6.02 8.63
C LEU A 32 -0.76 6.92 9.41
N LEU A 33 -0.45 8.12 8.91
CA LEU A 33 0.42 9.05 9.64
C LEU A 33 -0.17 9.46 10.99
N GLU A 34 -1.46 9.78 11.05
CA GLU A 34 -2.17 10.15 12.28
C GLU A 34 -2.22 9.00 13.31
N ASN A 35 -2.16 7.75 12.84
CA ASN A 35 -2.10 6.56 13.70
C ASN A 35 -0.65 6.13 14.03
N GLY A 36 0.36 6.92 13.68
CA GLY A 36 1.75 6.71 14.08
C GLY A 36 2.53 5.70 13.21
N TYR A 37 2.01 5.35 12.04
CA TYR A 37 2.76 4.57 11.06
C TYR A 37 3.78 5.43 10.34
N LYS A 38 4.83 4.82 9.83
CA LYS A 38 5.77 5.47 8.92
C LYS A 38 5.28 5.28 7.50
N VAL A 39 5.09 6.37 6.76
CA VAL A 39 4.46 6.33 5.44
C VAL A 39 5.30 7.04 4.40
N TYR A 40 5.57 6.34 3.30
CA TYR A 40 6.13 6.87 2.07
C TYR A 40 5.04 6.96 1.00
N ALA A 41 5.15 7.96 0.13
CA ALA A 41 4.15 8.20 -0.91
C ALA A 41 4.79 8.10 -2.30
N VAL A 42 4.27 7.20 -3.13
CA VAL A 42 4.80 6.93 -4.48
C VAL A 42 3.73 7.21 -5.53
N GLY A 43 4.14 7.76 -6.66
CA GLY A 43 3.31 8.07 -7.83
C GLY A 43 3.11 9.56 -8.10
N LYS A 44 3.07 10.39 -7.05
CA LYS A 44 3.00 11.87 -7.13
C LYS A 44 4.06 12.60 -6.31
N GLU A 45 4.70 11.91 -5.37
CA GLU A 45 5.71 12.49 -4.49
C GLU A 45 7.07 11.86 -4.81
N LEU A 46 7.22 10.56 -4.61
CA LEU A 46 8.31 9.77 -5.19
C LEU A 46 7.86 9.14 -6.51
N ASP A 47 8.79 8.93 -7.44
CA ASP A 47 8.49 8.29 -8.73
C ASP A 47 8.61 6.77 -8.63
N SER A 48 9.51 6.26 -7.80
CA SER A 48 9.77 4.83 -7.59
C SER A 48 9.76 4.43 -6.12
N ILE A 49 9.35 3.18 -5.87
CA ILE A 49 9.47 2.53 -4.56
C ILE A 49 10.95 2.36 -4.18
N ASN A 50 11.84 2.26 -5.17
CA ASN A 50 13.27 2.01 -4.93
C ASN A 50 14.00 3.22 -4.34
N GLU A 51 13.40 4.42 -4.36
CA GLU A 51 13.94 5.65 -3.75
C GLU A 51 13.87 5.62 -2.21
N ILE A 52 13.23 4.62 -1.62
CA ILE A 52 13.06 4.49 -0.17
C ILE A 52 14.28 3.76 0.42
N ASP A 53 15.03 4.45 1.29
CA ASP A 53 16.30 3.96 1.87
C ASP A 53 16.14 3.00 3.06
N GLU A 54 14.99 2.35 3.21
CA GLU A 54 14.72 1.43 4.31
C GLU A 54 13.83 0.25 3.93
N PRO A 55 13.79 -0.82 4.77
CA PRO A 55 12.91 -1.95 4.54
C PRO A 55 11.43 -1.53 4.57
N ILE A 56 10.66 -2.04 3.61
CA ILE A 56 9.23 -1.78 3.50
C ILE A 56 8.49 -2.94 4.16
N ASP A 57 7.45 -2.66 4.94
CA ASP A 57 6.57 -3.73 5.38
C ASP A 57 5.45 -3.93 4.35
N ILE A 58 4.69 -2.89 4.07
CA ILE A 58 3.46 -2.96 3.28
C ILE A 58 3.50 -2.00 2.10
N ILE A 59 3.18 -2.49 0.91
CA ILE A 59 2.87 -1.64 -0.25
C ILE A 59 1.35 -1.60 -0.41
N ASP A 60 0.75 -0.42 -0.24
CA ASP A 60 -0.68 -0.17 -0.39
C ASP A 60 -0.97 0.43 -1.78
N LEU A 61 -1.49 -0.38 -2.69
CA LEU A 61 -1.81 0.00 -4.06
C LEU A 61 -3.19 0.67 -4.11
N CYS A 62 -3.19 1.99 -4.26
CA CYS A 62 -4.38 2.83 -4.46
C CYS A 62 -4.25 3.64 -5.76
N ILE A 63 -3.96 2.94 -6.86
CA ILE A 63 -3.66 3.52 -8.18
C ILE A 63 -4.29 2.69 -9.29
N ASN A 64 -4.29 3.20 -10.52
CA ASN A 64 -4.69 2.43 -11.70
C ASN A 64 -3.93 1.08 -11.78
N PRO A 65 -4.61 -0.05 -12.05
CA PRO A 65 -3.99 -1.38 -12.00
C PRO A 65 -2.77 -1.56 -12.91
N VAL A 66 -2.80 -0.99 -14.13
CA VAL A 66 -1.69 -1.11 -15.09
C VAL A 66 -0.43 -0.45 -14.54
N ARG A 67 -0.57 0.77 -13.99
CA ARG A 67 0.55 1.48 -13.36
C ARG A 67 0.99 0.82 -12.06
N GLY A 68 0.05 0.28 -11.27
CA GLY A 68 0.35 -0.50 -10.08
C GLY A 68 1.22 -1.72 -10.39
N LEU A 69 0.83 -2.51 -11.40
CA LEU A 69 1.60 -3.66 -11.86
C LEU A 69 3.01 -3.28 -12.34
N GLN A 70 3.14 -2.18 -13.08
CA GLN A 70 4.44 -1.68 -13.51
C GLN A 70 5.35 -1.36 -12.31
N LEU A 71 4.84 -0.61 -11.33
CA LEU A 71 5.62 -0.26 -10.13
C LEU A 71 6.04 -1.49 -9.32
N ILE A 72 5.18 -2.50 -9.22
CA ILE A 72 5.52 -3.76 -8.55
C ILE A 72 6.60 -4.53 -9.32
N LYS A 73 6.52 -4.60 -10.65
CA LYS A 73 7.56 -5.23 -11.50
C LYS A 73 8.91 -4.53 -11.41
N GLU A 74 8.91 -3.22 -11.24
CA GLU A 74 10.13 -2.40 -11.12
C GLU A 74 10.68 -2.36 -9.68
N CYS A 75 9.91 -2.81 -8.69
CA CYS A 75 10.32 -2.81 -7.29
C CYS A 75 11.40 -3.86 -7.05
N THR A 76 12.60 -3.42 -6.64
CA THR A 76 13.72 -4.29 -6.26
C THR A 76 13.93 -4.34 -4.75
N LYS A 77 13.07 -3.67 -3.98
CA LYS A 77 13.11 -3.67 -2.52
C LYS A 77 12.38 -4.88 -1.99
N GLU A 78 12.85 -5.39 -0.86
CA GLU A 78 12.10 -6.38 -0.09
C GLU A 78 10.89 -5.72 0.59
N TYR A 79 9.77 -6.42 0.58
CA TYR A 79 8.55 -6.04 1.29
C TYR A 79 7.84 -7.29 1.82
N LYS A 80 7.02 -7.13 2.86
CA LYS A 80 6.32 -8.27 3.49
C LYS A 80 5.02 -8.64 2.78
N ALA A 81 4.25 -7.63 2.35
CA ALA A 81 2.99 -7.87 1.63
C ALA A 81 2.51 -6.64 0.85
N ILE A 82 1.63 -6.90 -0.12
CA ILE A 82 0.88 -5.89 -0.87
C ILE A 82 -0.57 -5.86 -0.39
N VAL A 83 -1.13 -4.66 -0.23
CA VAL A 83 -2.58 -4.46 -0.11
C VAL A 83 -3.08 -3.88 -1.42
N ILE A 84 -4.03 -4.57 -2.05
CA ILE A 84 -4.73 -4.09 -3.24
C ILE A 84 -6.01 -3.42 -2.76
N GLN A 85 -6.09 -2.10 -2.88
CA GLN A 85 -7.28 -1.35 -2.51
C GLN A 85 -8.41 -1.62 -3.51
N PRO A 86 -9.69 -1.47 -3.09
CA PRO A 86 -10.82 -1.61 -4.00
C PRO A 86 -10.69 -0.73 -5.25
N GLY A 87 -10.77 -1.34 -6.42
CA GLY A 87 -10.63 -0.69 -7.73
C GLY A 87 -9.19 -0.58 -8.25
N ALA A 88 -8.19 -1.13 -7.54
CA ALA A 88 -6.80 -1.21 -7.97
C ALA A 88 -6.39 -2.60 -8.49
N GLU A 89 -7.31 -3.56 -8.46
CA GLU A 89 -7.14 -4.93 -8.94
C GLU A 89 -7.21 -5.04 -10.48
N SER A 90 -6.50 -6.02 -11.03
CA SER A 90 -6.69 -6.52 -12.38
C SER A 90 -6.27 -7.98 -12.47
N GLU A 91 -6.80 -8.72 -13.44
CA GLU A 91 -6.41 -10.11 -13.70
C GLU A 91 -4.89 -10.24 -13.92
N GLU A 92 -4.29 -9.30 -14.66
CA GLU A 92 -2.85 -9.27 -14.93
C GLU A 92 -2.01 -9.05 -13.67
N LEU A 93 -2.44 -8.13 -12.79
CA LEU A 93 -1.76 -7.89 -11.53
C LEU A 93 -1.81 -9.14 -10.65
N LEU A 94 -3.01 -9.72 -10.46
CA LEU A 94 -3.19 -10.89 -9.62
C LEU A 94 -2.42 -12.10 -10.15
N ALA A 95 -2.45 -12.35 -11.46
CA ALA A 95 -1.70 -13.43 -12.08
C ALA A 95 -0.18 -13.25 -11.90
N TYR A 96 0.32 -12.02 -12.02
CA TYR A 96 1.73 -11.74 -11.78
C TYR A 96 2.13 -11.98 -10.32
N LEU A 97 1.33 -11.53 -9.36
CA LEU A 97 1.62 -11.73 -7.93
C LEU A 97 1.64 -13.22 -7.58
N GLN A 98 0.66 -13.98 -8.08
CA GLN A 98 0.57 -15.43 -7.88
C GLN A 98 1.75 -16.19 -8.52
N ALA A 99 2.09 -15.87 -9.76
CA ALA A 99 3.17 -16.55 -10.48
C ALA A 99 4.57 -16.32 -9.87
N ASN A 100 4.72 -15.28 -9.04
CA ASN A 100 5.98 -14.93 -8.38
C ASN A 100 5.91 -15.14 -6.85
N ASP A 101 4.87 -15.81 -6.35
CA ASP A 101 4.65 -16.07 -4.92
C ASP A 101 4.73 -14.81 -4.03
N LEU A 102 4.29 -13.67 -4.57
CA LEU A 102 4.33 -12.38 -3.89
C LEU A 102 3.14 -12.28 -2.92
N PRO A 103 3.37 -12.06 -1.60
CA PRO A 103 2.28 -12.00 -0.64
C PRO A 103 1.37 -10.79 -0.88
N TYR A 104 0.07 -11.01 -0.99
CA TYR A 104 -0.90 -9.93 -1.14
C TYR A 104 -2.22 -10.22 -0.44
N ILE A 105 -2.99 -9.15 -0.20
CA ILE A 105 -4.41 -9.21 0.15
C ILE A 105 -5.18 -8.19 -0.67
N GLU A 106 -6.45 -8.47 -0.91
CA GLU A 106 -7.41 -7.46 -1.36
C GLU A 106 -8.13 -6.91 -0.13
N GLY A 107 -8.11 -5.60 0.08
CA GLY A 107 -8.65 -5.02 1.31
C GLY A 107 -8.55 -3.50 1.41
N CYS A 108 -9.28 -2.94 2.36
CA CYS A 108 -9.32 -1.49 2.58
C CYS A 108 -8.59 -1.07 3.87
N VAL A 109 -7.44 -0.39 3.72
CA VAL A 109 -6.65 0.10 4.86
C VAL A 109 -7.46 1.03 5.77
N LEU A 110 -8.27 1.92 5.22
CA LEU A 110 -9.11 2.84 6.03
C LEU A 110 -10.13 2.08 6.88
N VAL A 111 -10.80 1.07 6.31
CA VAL A 111 -11.73 0.22 7.05
C VAL A 111 -10.97 -0.56 8.13
N GLY A 112 -9.80 -1.11 7.78
CA GLY A 112 -8.93 -1.78 8.73
C GLY A 112 -8.56 -0.88 9.91
N LEU A 113 -8.10 0.36 9.67
CA LEU A 113 -7.74 1.33 10.70
C LEU A 113 -8.94 1.64 11.60
N LYS A 114 -10.13 1.83 11.02
CA LYS A 114 -11.36 2.04 11.79
C LYS A 114 -11.69 0.86 12.71
N LEU A 115 -11.40 -0.37 12.30
CA LEU A 115 -11.71 -1.58 13.08
C LEU A 115 -10.61 -1.94 14.10
N TYR A 116 -9.34 -1.74 13.74
CA TYR A 116 -8.18 -2.33 14.41
C TYR A 116 -7.06 -1.33 14.76
N SER A 117 -7.29 -0.02 14.64
CA SER A 117 -6.26 0.98 14.98
C SER A 117 -5.66 0.75 16.37
N LYS A 118 -4.32 0.84 16.42
CA LYS A 118 -3.49 0.70 17.63
C LYS A 118 -3.82 1.77 18.69
N ASN A 119 -4.45 2.89 18.30
CA ASN A 119 -4.65 4.08 19.13
C ASN A 119 -6.10 4.31 19.60
N LYS A 120 -6.99 3.31 19.51
CA LYS A 120 -8.26 3.36 20.24
C LYS A 120 -8.00 3.21 21.75
N LYS A 121 -7.52 4.29 22.37
CA LYS A 121 -7.69 4.56 23.79
C LYS A 121 -9.06 5.20 24.03
#